data_AF-A0A398DRY2-F1
#
_entry.id   AF-A0A398DRY2-F1
#
_cell.length_a   1.000
_cell.length_b   1.000
_cell.length_c   1.000
_cell.angle_alpha   90.00
_cell.angle_beta   90.00
_cell.angle_gamma   90.00
#
_symmetry.space_group_name_H-M   'P 1'
#
loop_
_entity.id
_entity.type
_entity.pdbx_description
1 polymer ?
#
loop_
_entity_poly.entity_id
_entity_poly.type
_entity_poly.pdbx_seq_one_letter_code
_entity_poly.pdbx_strand_id
1 'polypeptide(L)'
;MHDRRVLTAIILILSLLLVLPGCSPEPIPQDQLDFFRALSDAQYWTTTAVNIVISDANNKEMILLDKVQPGKEAYLSFQDFSVTKGTTERPVTAHVAVTMSDGSSPLVTTTIGATSANMATLQGALTKMESNEHRTQRLEAARLKEEAARRKEQTALLQQAVKDAKALQQKGRFRDAMARLESVRTSQVWSSQQETLYGQLIKSEVTRIVRLCRVENDEFRNLTFVYSSRDDGSKAFRFYPYLGKDSSSSWWFLSLTLYREDWLFAKQVMVKIGDTTYSTVVKESFSDDVKTDVLYGGVYECVTFRQSDAGSEALFQAIANYSGTAPLKVRVNGGQYYAEYSLNSSDVQAWRDLLFLYGHLNEYTFSN
;
A
#
# COMPACT_ATOMS: atom_id res chain seq x y z
N MET A 1 14.68 67.26 -89.38
CA MET A 1 13.89 66.10 -88.94
C MET A 1 13.56 66.31 -87.46
N HIS A 2 12.29 66.09 -87.10
CA HIS A 2 11.63 66.07 -85.77
C HIS A 2 12.54 66.02 -84.51
N ASP A 3 12.27 66.66 -83.35
CA ASP A 3 11.06 67.32 -82.85
C ASP A 3 11.35 68.24 -81.61
N ARG A 4 10.45 69.21 -81.41
CA ARG A 4 9.98 70.00 -80.23
C ARG A 4 10.38 69.49 -78.81
N ARG A 5 10.57 70.24 -77.70
CA ARG A 5 10.18 71.57 -77.11
C ARG A 5 11.23 71.92 -76.00
N VAL A 6 11.79 73.13 -75.86
CA VAL A 6 11.30 74.39 -75.23
C VAL A 6 11.01 74.33 -73.71
N LEU A 7 11.86 75.05 -72.95
CA LEU A 7 11.69 75.81 -71.70
C LEU A 7 10.57 75.44 -70.71
N THR A 8 10.93 75.21 -69.45
CA THR A 8 10.41 76.02 -68.32
C THR A 8 11.41 76.07 -67.17
N ALA A 9 11.86 77.29 -66.84
CA ALA A 9 12.58 77.62 -65.64
C ALA A 9 11.59 77.93 -64.50
N ILE A 10 12.00 77.68 -63.25
CA ILE A 10 11.48 78.28 -62.00
C ILE A 10 10.03 77.91 -61.65
N ILE A 11 9.87 77.07 -60.62
CA ILE A 11 8.83 77.14 -59.57
C ILE A 11 9.16 76.06 -58.51
N LEU A 12 8.97 76.39 -57.22
CA LEU A 12 9.02 75.56 -56.00
C LEU A 12 10.33 75.48 -55.18
N ILE A 13 10.77 76.65 -54.72
CA ILE A 13 10.88 76.88 -53.27
C ILE A 13 9.44 77.09 -52.73
N LEU A 14 9.11 76.56 -51.55
CA LEU A 14 7.79 76.50 -50.84
C LEU A 14 6.93 75.24 -51.03
N SER A 15 7.33 74.18 -50.34
CA SER A 15 6.44 73.28 -49.58
C SER A 15 7.29 72.71 -48.44
N LEU A 16 7.74 73.51 -47.46
CA LEU A 16 6.96 73.72 -46.24
C LEU A 16 6.34 72.36 -45.81
N LEU A 17 7.11 71.43 -45.25
CA LEU A 17 7.47 71.43 -43.83
C LEU A 17 6.30 71.90 -42.93
N LEU A 18 5.09 71.41 -43.24
CA LEU A 18 4.04 71.18 -42.25
C LEU A 18 4.30 69.81 -41.60
N VAL A 19 5.42 69.68 -40.90
CA VAL A 19 5.50 68.72 -39.80
C VAL A 19 4.73 69.41 -38.68
N LEU A 20 3.44 69.12 -38.59
CA LEU A 20 2.63 69.54 -37.45
C LEU A 20 3.32 69.01 -36.18
N PRO A 21 3.75 69.87 -35.24
CA PRO A 21 4.11 69.43 -33.91
C PRO A 21 2.79 69.11 -33.21
N GLY A 22 2.33 67.88 -33.32
CA GLY A 22 1.05 67.52 -32.72
C GLY A 22 0.87 66.02 -32.72
N CYS A 23 0.93 65.45 -31.52
CA CYS A 23 0.73 64.03 -31.23
C CYS A 23 1.90 63.11 -31.62
N SER A 24 3.11 63.44 -31.16
CA SER A 24 4.00 62.36 -30.70
C SER A 24 3.21 61.60 -29.63
N PRO A 25 2.97 60.28 -29.78
CA PRO A 25 2.34 59.50 -28.72
C PRO A 25 3.09 59.72 -27.42
N GLU A 26 2.36 60.06 -26.36
CA GLU A 26 2.93 60.16 -25.03
C GLU A 26 3.49 58.79 -24.67
N PRO A 27 4.79 58.69 -24.29
CA PRO A 27 5.40 57.41 -23.95
C PRO A 27 4.65 56.78 -22.77
N ILE A 28 4.44 55.46 -22.84
CA ILE A 28 3.74 54.73 -21.78
C ILE A 28 4.52 54.93 -20.47
N PRO A 29 3.83 55.27 -19.37
CA PRO A 29 4.46 55.41 -18.07
C PRO A 29 5.23 54.14 -17.67
N GLN A 30 6.47 54.32 -17.19
CA GLN A 30 7.38 53.21 -16.89
C GLN A 30 6.85 52.27 -15.80
N ASP A 31 6.12 52.82 -14.83
CA ASP A 31 5.46 52.07 -13.75
C ASP A 31 4.43 51.05 -14.27
N GLN A 32 3.72 51.37 -15.36
CA GLN A 32 2.79 50.44 -16.01
C GLN A 32 3.54 49.29 -16.68
N LEU A 33 4.62 49.60 -17.40
CA LEU A 33 5.46 48.58 -18.02
C LEU A 33 6.07 47.65 -16.96
N ASP A 34 6.56 48.22 -15.86
CA ASP A 34 7.15 47.45 -14.76
C ASP A 34 6.10 46.58 -14.07
N PHE A 35 4.88 47.09 -13.88
CA PHE A 35 3.76 46.30 -13.34
C PHE A 35 3.46 45.07 -14.20
N PHE A 36 3.19 45.24 -15.50
CA PHE A 36 2.85 44.10 -16.36
C PHE A 36 4.01 43.12 -16.56
N ARG A 37 5.26 43.62 -16.55
CA ARG A 37 6.45 42.75 -16.53
C ARG A 37 6.54 41.92 -15.26
N ALA A 38 6.24 42.50 -14.10
CA ALA A 38 6.26 41.77 -12.83
C ALA A 38 5.17 40.69 -12.76
N LEU A 39 4.12 40.79 -13.59
CA LEU A 39 3.10 39.75 -13.72
C LEU A 39 3.49 38.62 -14.67
N SER A 40 4.42 38.87 -15.58
CA SER A 40 5.02 37.83 -16.43
C SER A 40 5.59 36.74 -15.52
N ASP A 41 5.23 35.48 -15.78
CA ASP A 41 5.63 34.30 -14.99
C ASP A 41 4.99 34.16 -13.60
N ALA A 42 4.18 35.13 -13.16
CA ALA A 42 3.44 35.02 -11.91
C ALA A 42 2.11 34.29 -12.11
N GLN A 43 1.75 33.46 -11.14
CA GLN A 43 0.43 32.83 -11.05
C GLN A 43 -0.29 33.30 -9.78
N TYR A 44 -1.54 33.71 -9.97
CA TYR A 44 -2.41 34.14 -8.90
C TYR A 44 -3.65 33.26 -8.85
N TRP A 45 -3.95 32.75 -7.67
CA TRP A 45 -4.97 31.73 -7.45
C TRP A 45 -6.17 32.32 -6.72
N THR A 46 -7.36 31.79 -7.01
CA THR A 46 -8.55 32.12 -6.22
C THR A 46 -9.49 30.92 -6.12
N THR A 47 -10.13 30.81 -4.96
CA THR A 47 -11.26 29.91 -4.68
C THR A 47 -12.60 30.65 -4.67
N THR A 48 -12.57 31.98 -4.75
CA THR A 48 -13.76 32.84 -4.70
C THR A 48 -13.97 33.55 -6.03
N ALA A 49 -15.20 33.97 -6.29
CA ALA A 49 -15.53 34.77 -7.45
C ALA A 49 -14.80 36.13 -7.37
N VAL A 50 -13.85 36.34 -8.27
CA VAL A 50 -13.22 37.64 -8.49
C VAL A 50 -13.65 38.09 -9.87
N ASN A 51 -14.56 39.07 -9.93
CA ASN A 51 -15.01 39.63 -11.19
C ASN A 51 -13.91 40.56 -11.74
N ILE A 52 -13.24 40.12 -12.80
CA ILE A 52 -12.17 40.87 -13.46
C ILE A 52 -12.69 41.31 -14.82
N VAL A 53 -13.18 42.55 -14.90
CA VAL A 53 -13.62 43.19 -16.14
C VAL A 53 -12.53 44.14 -16.64
N ILE A 54 -11.96 43.87 -17.80
CA ILE A 54 -10.89 44.67 -18.38
C ILE A 54 -11.22 45.03 -19.84
N SER A 55 -10.52 46.01 -20.38
CA SER A 55 -10.63 46.37 -21.80
C SER A 55 -9.61 45.60 -22.64
N ASP A 56 -10.05 45.01 -23.75
CA ASP A 56 -9.16 44.41 -24.76
C ASP A 56 -8.37 45.49 -25.53
N ALA A 57 -7.54 45.06 -26.50
CA ALA A 57 -6.76 45.99 -27.33
C ALA A 57 -7.61 46.97 -28.18
N ASN A 58 -8.92 46.73 -28.34
CA ASN A 58 -9.86 47.56 -29.09
C ASN A 58 -10.80 48.37 -28.17
N ASN A 59 -10.50 48.48 -26.88
CA ASN A 59 -11.35 49.09 -25.85
C ASN A 59 -12.72 48.41 -25.65
N LYS A 60 -12.86 47.13 -26.01
CA LYS A 60 -14.06 46.35 -25.70
C LYS A 60 -13.91 45.73 -24.32
N GLU A 61 -14.91 45.92 -23.46
CA GLU A 61 -14.95 45.26 -22.16
C GLU A 61 -15.06 43.74 -22.30
N MET A 62 -14.28 43.04 -21.49
CA MET A 62 -14.30 41.59 -21.40
C MET A 62 -14.13 41.11 -19.97
N ILE A 63 -14.78 40.00 -19.66
CA ILE A 63 -14.73 39.37 -18.35
C ILE A 63 -13.68 38.26 -18.40
N LEU A 64 -12.55 38.46 -17.71
CA LEU A 64 -11.49 37.45 -17.63
C LEU A 64 -11.86 36.32 -16.67
N LEU A 65 -12.50 36.68 -15.56
CA LEU A 65 -12.94 35.75 -14.53
C LEU A 65 -14.23 36.32 -13.93
N ASP A 66 -15.30 35.52 -13.89
CA ASP A 66 -16.60 35.92 -13.30
C ASP A 66 -16.86 35.11 -12.03
N LYS A 67 -17.08 33.80 -12.20
CA LYS A 67 -17.41 32.88 -11.11
C LYS A 67 -16.56 31.63 -11.18
N VAL A 68 -15.90 31.31 -10.06
CA VAL A 68 -15.29 30.00 -9.84
C VAL A 68 -16.35 29.11 -9.20
N GLN A 69 -16.50 27.89 -9.72
CA GLN A 69 -17.43 26.91 -9.12
C GLN A 69 -17.02 26.61 -7.68
N PRO A 70 -17.97 26.45 -6.73
CA PRO A 70 -17.65 26.08 -5.36
C PRO A 70 -16.77 24.82 -5.31
N GLY A 71 -15.65 24.90 -4.57
CA GLY A 71 -14.71 23.79 -4.42
C GLY A 71 -13.70 23.63 -5.56
N LYS A 72 -13.71 24.50 -6.57
CA LYS A 72 -12.66 24.56 -7.60
C LYS A 72 -11.71 25.74 -7.36
N GLU A 73 -10.47 25.60 -7.82
CA GLU A 73 -9.50 26.68 -7.87
C GLU A 73 -9.29 27.12 -9.33
N ALA A 74 -9.20 28.42 -9.54
CA ALA A 74 -8.79 29.02 -10.81
C ALA A 74 -7.51 29.81 -10.59
N TYR A 75 -6.67 29.89 -11.62
CA TYR A 75 -5.52 30.76 -11.60
C TYR A 75 -5.42 31.62 -12.84
N LEU A 76 -4.89 32.82 -12.63
CA LEU A 76 -4.59 33.77 -13.67
C LEU A 76 -3.09 33.73 -13.94
N SER A 77 -2.72 33.52 -15.19
CA SER A 77 -1.35 33.42 -15.67
C SER A 77 -1.11 34.39 -16.81
N PHE A 78 0.04 35.05 -16.79
CA PHE A 78 0.49 35.93 -17.88
C PHE A 78 1.59 35.18 -18.62
N GLN A 79 1.27 34.68 -19.81
CA GLN A 79 2.16 33.78 -20.55
C GLN A 79 3.14 34.52 -21.45
N ASP A 80 2.75 35.68 -21.98
CA ASP A 80 3.59 36.48 -22.87
C ASP A 80 3.32 37.98 -22.69
N PHE A 81 4.32 38.70 -22.22
CA PHE A 81 4.32 40.16 -22.24
C PHE A 81 5.14 40.66 -23.45
N SER A 82 4.47 40.90 -24.57
CA SER A 82 5.12 41.46 -25.76
C SER A 82 4.98 42.98 -25.79
N VAL A 83 6.05 43.70 -25.45
CA VAL A 83 6.14 45.14 -25.72
C VAL A 83 6.46 45.34 -27.20
N THR A 84 5.47 45.26 -28.09
CA THR A 84 5.62 45.88 -29.41
C THR A 84 5.73 47.39 -29.17
N LYS A 85 6.89 47.99 -29.48
CA LYS A 85 7.14 49.43 -29.36
C LYS A 85 5.95 50.20 -29.95
N GLY A 86 5.17 50.82 -29.08
CA GLY A 86 3.92 51.44 -29.48
C GLY A 86 4.18 52.65 -30.37
N THR A 87 3.68 52.61 -31.60
CA THR A 87 3.23 53.82 -32.28
C THR A 87 1.79 54.10 -31.83
N THR A 88 1.25 55.30 -32.09
CA THR A 88 -0.18 55.62 -31.87
C THR A 88 -1.13 54.59 -32.50
N GLU A 89 -0.65 53.80 -33.48
CA GLU A 89 -1.40 52.76 -34.17
C GLU A 89 -1.27 51.34 -33.56
N ARG A 90 -0.38 51.12 -32.58
CA ARG A 90 -0.18 49.80 -31.94
C ARG A 90 0.01 49.95 -30.42
N PRO A 91 -1.05 49.84 -29.61
CA PRO A 91 -0.91 49.89 -28.15
C PRO A 91 -0.03 48.74 -27.65
N VAL A 92 0.66 48.94 -26.52
CA VAL A 92 1.34 47.82 -25.83
C VAL A 92 0.28 46.88 -25.28
N THR A 93 0.45 45.60 -25.57
CA THR A 93 -0.51 44.58 -25.19
C THR A 93 0.12 43.46 -24.36
N ALA A 94 -0.64 42.89 -23.43
CA ALA A 94 -0.25 41.71 -22.66
C ALA A 94 -1.16 40.52 -23.01
N HIS A 95 -0.60 39.32 -23.14
CA HIS A 95 -1.37 38.09 -23.27
C HIS A 95 -1.73 37.54 -21.90
N VAL A 96 -3.02 37.38 -21.64
CA VAL A 96 -3.56 36.89 -20.37
C VAL A 96 -4.31 35.59 -20.63
N ALA A 97 -3.99 34.58 -19.83
CA ALA A 97 -4.67 33.30 -19.83
C ALA A 97 -5.21 32.98 -18.43
N VAL A 98 -6.51 32.69 -18.35
CA VAL A 98 -7.17 32.21 -17.13
C VAL A 98 -7.39 30.73 -17.29
N THR A 99 -6.84 29.93 -16.36
CA THR A 99 -6.85 28.47 -16.43
C THR A 99 -7.39 27.89 -15.12
N MET A 100 -8.11 26.77 -15.21
CA MET A 100 -8.59 26.05 -14.03
C MET A 100 -7.48 25.15 -13.47
N SER A 101 -7.48 24.93 -12.16
CA SER A 101 -6.49 24.10 -11.47
C SER A 101 -6.48 22.63 -11.92
N ASP A 102 -7.55 22.16 -12.55
CA ASP A 102 -7.71 20.79 -13.03
C ASP A 102 -7.03 20.52 -14.39
N GLY A 103 -6.36 21.54 -14.96
CA GLY A 103 -5.67 21.42 -16.25
C GLY A 103 -6.62 21.41 -17.45
N SER A 104 -7.90 21.73 -17.26
CA SER A 104 -8.81 21.97 -18.38
C SER A 104 -8.37 23.17 -19.22
N SER A 105 -8.82 23.22 -20.48
CA SER A 105 -8.51 24.30 -21.40
C SER A 105 -8.72 25.67 -20.75
N PRO A 106 -7.88 26.66 -21.06
CA PRO A 106 -8.01 28.00 -20.49
C PRO A 106 -9.43 28.51 -20.71
N LEU A 107 -10.06 29.01 -19.64
CA LEU A 107 -11.39 29.60 -19.65
C LEU A 107 -11.43 30.78 -20.62
N VAL A 108 -10.37 31.58 -20.61
CA VAL A 108 -10.19 32.75 -21.46
C VAL A 108 -8.71 32.89 -21.80
N THR A 109 -8.40 33.08 -23.08
CA THR A 109 -7.09 33.55 -23.56
C THR A 109 -7.32 34.79 -24.39
N THR A 110 -6.65 35.89 -24.04
CA THR A 110 -6.88 37.19 -24.70
C THR A 110 -5.67 38.09 -24.67
N THR A 111 -5.75 39.18 -25.42
CA THR A 111 -4.77 40.26 -25.50
C THR A 111 -5.38 41.54 -24.94
N ILE A 112 -4.74 42.11 -23.93
CA ILE A 112 -5.27 43.24 -23.14
C ILE A 112 -4.38 44.46 -23.35
N GLY A 113 -4.96 45.66 -23.36
CA GLY A 113 -4.16 46.89 -23.41
C GLY A 113 -3.43 47.15 -22.09
N ALA A 114 -2.17 47.58 -22.15
CA ALA A 114 -1.41 48.03 -20.98
C ALA A 114 -1.77 49.48 -20.62
N THR A 115 -3.00 49.70 -20.14
CA THR A 115 -3.53 51.01 -19.76
C THR A 115 -3.57 51.19 -18.24
N SER A 116 -3.59 52.44 -17.76
CA SER A 116 -3.77 52.74 -16.33
C SER A 116 -5.04 52.13 -15.75
N ALA A 117 -6.13 52.07 -16.52
CA ALA A 117 -7.39 51.48 -16.11
C ALA A 117 -7.28 49.96 -15.91
N ASN A 118 -6.70 49.24 -16.88
CA ASN A 118 -6.47 47.80 -16.76
C ASN A 118 -5.49 47.47 -15.63
N MET A 119 -4.44 48.28 -15.45
CA MET A 119 -3.52 48.16 -14.32
C MET A 119 -4.25 48.28 -12.98
N ALA A 120 -5.06 49.32 -12.80
CA ALA A 120 -5.83 49.54 -11.56
C ALA A 120 -6.81 48.39 -11.28
N THR A 121 -7.51 47.91 -12.31
CA THR A 121 -8.41 46.75 -12.18
C THR A 121 -7.66 45.49 -11.78
N LEU A 122 -6.54 45.18 -12.45
CA LEU A 122 -5.72 44.01 -12.13
C LEU A 122 -5.13 44.13 -10.73
N GLN A 123 -4.58 45.27 -10.31
CA GLN A 123 -4.11 45.48 -8.94
C GLN A 123 -5.21 45.22 -7.91
N GLY A 124 -6.42 45.74 -8.12
CA GLY A 124 -7.56 45.51 -7.24
C GLY A 124 -8.05 44.05 -7.22
N ALA A 125 -7.86 43.30 -8.31
CA ALA A 125 -8.19 41.88 -8.38
C ALA A 125 -7.10 41.02 -7.72
N LEU A 126 -5.84 41.24 -8.07
CA LEU A 126 -4.69 40.46 -7.61
C LEU A 126 -4.49 40.56 -6.09
N THR A 127 -4.86 41.69 -5.48
CA THR A 127 -4.87 41.85 -4.01
C THR A 127 -5.90 40.96 -3.30
N LYS A 128 -6.90 40.44 -4.02
CA LYS A 128 -7.89 39.47 -3.54
C LYS A 128 -7.52 38.03 -3.89
N MET A 129 -6.44 37.83 -4.63
CA MET A 129 -5.96 36.52 -5.06
C MET A 129 -4.74 36.10 -4.24
N GLU A 130 -4.56 34.78 -4.11
CA GLU A 130 -3.43 34.18 -3.43
C GLU A 130 -2.25 34.04 -4.41
N SER A 131 -1.04 34.43 -4.02
CA SER A 131 0.16 34.17 -4.83
C SER A 131 0.46 32.66 -4.88
N ASN A 132 1.16 32.21 -5.92
CA ASN A 132 1.55 30.81 -6.02
C ASN A 132 2.38 30.30 -4.82
N GLU A 133 3.23 31.17 -4.25
CA GLU A 133 4.02 30.85 -3.07
C GLU A 133 3.12 30.59 -1.84
N HIS A 134 2.19 31.51 -1.55
CA HIS A 134 1.25 31.35 -0.43
C HIS A 134 0.37 30.10 -0.61
N ARG A 135 -0.11 29.85 -1.83
CA ARG A 135 -0.87 28.63 -2.13
C ARG A 135 -0.06 27.37 -1.87
N THR A 136 1.19 27.34 -2.33
CA THR A 136 2.08 26.19 -2.12
C THR A 136 2.28 25.94 -0.62
N GLN A 137 2.53 26.99 0.16
CA GLN A 137 2.65 26.90 1.61
C GLN A 137 1.36 26.40 2.28
N ARG A 138 0.19 26.90 1.86
CA ARG A 138 -1.12 26.46 2.36
C ARG A 138 -1.38 24.99 2.06
N LEU A 139 -1.10 24.54 0.83
CA LEU A 139 -1.27 23.14 0.43
C LEU A 139 -0.33 22.21 1.19
N GLU A 140 0.92 22.62 1.38
CA GLU A 140 1.88 21.85 2.16
C GLU A 140 1.47 21.78 3.64
N ALA A 141 1.01 22.89 4.23
CA ALA A 141 0.48 22.90 5.59
C ALA A 141 -0.78 22.01 5.72
N ALA A 142 -1.65 22.01 4.72
CA ALA A 142 -2.82 21.13 4.69
C ALA A 142 -2.43 19.64 4.60
N ARG A 143 -1.45 19.31 3.75
CA ARG A 143 -0.88 17.97 3.62
C ARG A 143 -0.27 17.49 4.94
N LEU A 144 0.57 18.30 5.57
CA LEU A 144 1.17 18.00 6.88
C LEU A 144 0.10 17.81 7.97
N LYS A 145 -0.97 18.61 7.96
CA LYS A 145 -2.09 18.46 8.89
C LYS A 145 -2.84 17.14 8.66
N GLU A 146 -3.06 16.75 7.41
CA GLU A 146 -3.69 15.47 7.06
C GLU A 146 -2.82 14.28 7.45
N GLU A 147 -1.52 14.32 7.15
CA GLU A 147 -0.54 13.31 7.56
C GLU A 147 -0.48 13.17 9.09
N ALA A 148 -0.49 14.28 9.82
CA ALA A 148 -0.54 14.28 11.28
C ALA A 148 -1.85 13.65 11.81
N ALA A 149 -2.99 13.91 11.16
CA ALA A 149 -4.27 13.31 11.53
C ALA A 149 -4.27 11.78 11.29
N ARG A 150 -3.79 11.32 10.13
CA ARG A 150 -3.64 9.88 9.83
C ARG A 150 -2.69 9.20 10.82
N ARG A 151 -1.57 9.83 11.15
CA ARG A 151 -0.61 9.31 12.14
C ARG A 151 -1.22 9.21 13.54
N LYS A 152 -2.03 10.20 13.93
CA LYS A 152 -2.77 10.18 15.21
C LYS A 152 -3.76 9.02 15.26
N GLU A 153 -4.50 8.77 14.17
CA GLU A 153 -5.42 7.64 14.06
C GLU A 153 -4.69 6.30 14.14
N GLN A 154 -3.62 6.11 13.37
CA GLN A 154 -2.79 4.90 13.44
C GLN A 154 -2.22 4.66 14.84
N THR A 155 -1.80 5.73 15.53
CA THR A 155 -1.32 5.66 16.90
C THR A 155 -2.42 5.19 17.86
N ALA A 156 -3.65 5.69 17.70
CA ALA A 156 -4.79 5.27 18.51
C ALA A 156 -5.14 3.79 18.29
N LEU A 157 -5.14 3.33 17.03
CA LEU A 157 -5.35 1.92 16.69
C LEU A 157 -4.26 1.02 17.31
N LEU A 158 -2.99 1.43 17.23
CA LEU A 158 -1.88 0.71 17.84
C LEU A 158 -2.02 0.63 19.35
N GLN A 159 -2.36 1.74 20.02
CA GLN A 159 -2.56 1.77 21.48
C GLN A 159 -3.67 0.83 21.91
N GLN A 160 -4.78 0.80 21.17
CA GLN A 160 -5.88 -0.11 21.43
C GLN A 160 -5.49 -1.58 21.22
N ALA A 161 -4.80 -1.90 20.12
CA ALA A 161 -4.30 -3.25 19.84
C ALA A 161 -3.33 -3.74 20.94
N VAL A 162 -2.41 -2.88 21.41
CA VAL A 162 -1.49 -3.20 22.52
C VAL A 162 -2.25 -3.45 23.83
N LYS A 163 -3.25 -2.62 24.13
CA LYS A 163 -4.11 -2.80 25.32
C LYS A 163 -4.82 -4.15 25.27
N ASP A 164 -5.42 -4.49 24.13
CA ASP A 164 -6.14 -5.75 23.95
C ASP A 164 -5.19 -6.96 23.99
N ALA A 165 -4.02 -6.85 23.37
CA ALA A 165 -2.99 -7.89 23.40
C ALA A 165 -2.52 -8.18 24.83
N LYS A 166 -2.26 -7.15 25.64
CA LYS A 166 -1.90 -7.32 27.06
C LYS A 166 -3.02 -7.97 27.87
N ALA A 167 -4.27 -7.59 27.64
CA ALA A 167 -5.41 -8.20 28.31
C ALA A 167 -5.59 -9.69 27.93
N LEU A 168 -5.32 -10.05 26.67
CA LEU A 168 -5.34 -11.44 26.20
C LEU A 168 -4.15 -12.25 26.74
N GLN A 169 -2.96 -11.64 26.81
CA GLN A 169 -1.77 -12.23 27.41
C GLN A 169 -2.01 -12.62 28.87
N GLN A 170 -2.63 -11.75 29.67
CA GLN A 170 -2.99 -12.04 31.06
C GLN A 170 -3.96 -13.23 31.21
N LYS A 171 -4.74 -13.51 30.18
CA LYS A 171 -5.65 -14.67 30.11
C LYS A 171 -4.99 -15.92 29.52
N GLY A 172 -3.69 -15.88 29.22
CA GLY A 172 -2.97 -16.97 28.55
C GLY A 172 -3.37 -17.18 27.08
N ARG A 173 -4.09 -16.22 26.47
CA ARG A 173 -4.55 -16.28 25.07
C ARG A 173 -3.52 -15.65 24.13
N PHE A 174 -2.30 -16.20 24.12
CA PHE A 174 -1.15 -15.60 23.43
C PHE A 174 -1.35 -15.47 21.91
N ARG A 175 -1.96 -16.47 21.25
CA ARG A 175 -2.24 -16.41 19.80
C ARG A 175 -3.18 -15.28 19.42
N ASP A 176 -4.24 -15.10 20.21
CA ASP A 176 -5.18 -14.01 19.98
C ASP A 176 -4.50 -12.65 20.22
N ALA A 177 -3.62 -12.56 21.24
CA ALA A 177 -2.83 -11.37 21.49
C ALA A 177 -1.91 -11.03 20.31
N MET A 178 -1.22 -12.03 19.74
CA MET A 178 -0.39 -11.86 18.55
C MET A 178 -1.22 -11.42 17.35
N ALA A 179 -2.38 -12.04 17.10
CA ALA A 179 -3.26 -11.67 15.99
C ALA A 179 -3.74 -10.21 16.06
N ARG A 180 -3.99 -9.68 17.28
CA ARG A 180 -4.32 -8.25 17.47
C ARG A 180 -3.16 -7.34 17.06
N LEU A 181 -1.94 -7.68 17.45
CA LEU A 181 -0.75 -6.91 17.10
C LEU A 181 -0.39 -7.00 15.62
N GLU A 182 -0.55 -8.17 15.00
CA GLU A 182 -0.20 -8.38 13.59
C GLU A 182 -1.02 -7.47 12.65
N SER A 183 -2.30 -7.22 13.00
CA SER A 183 -3.18 -6.33 12.23
C SER A 183 -2.69 -4.87 12.12
N VAL A 184 -1.79 -4.45 13.01
CA VAL A 184 -1.22 -3.09 13.05
C VAL A 184 0.31 -3.07 12.90
N ARG A 185 0.94 -4.23 12.68
CA ARG A 185 2.40 -4.38 12.65
C ARG A 185 3.07 -3.66 11.49
N THR A 186 2.38 -3.54 10.35
CA THR A 186 2.86 -2.82 9.16
C THR A 186 2.71 -1.30 9.26
N SER A 187 2.19 -0.77 10.37
CA SER A 187 2.01 0.67 10.56
C SER A 187 3.36 1.39 10.72
N GLN A 188 3.44 2.62 10.19
CA GLN A 188 4.62 3.48 10.33
C GLN A 188 4.91 3.91 11.78
N VAL A 189 3.98 3.65 12.70
CA VAL A 189 4.07 3.99 14.12
C VAL A 189 4.52 2.82 15.00
N TRP A 190 4.82 1.65 14.40
CA TRP A 190 5.36 0.50 15.12
C TRP A 190 6.74 0.82 15.70
N SER A 191 6.97 0.48 16.97
CA SER A 191 8.24 0.74 17.66
C SER A 191 8.89 -0.53 18.21
N SER A 192 10.15 -0.41 18.61
CA SER A 192 10.91 -1.51 19.25
C SER A 192 10.24 -2.06 20.51
N GLN A 193 9.46 -1.26 21.23
CA GLN A 193 8.71 -1.72 22.41
C GLN A 193 7.58 -2.69 22.01
N GLN A 194 6.89 -2.43 20.89
CA GLN A 194 5.87 -3.36 20.39
C GLN A 194 6.50 -4.62 19.79
N GLU A 195 7.64 -4.50 19.11
CA GLU A 195 8.39 -5.67 18.66
C GLU A 195 8.83 -6.55 19.85
N THR A 196 9.31 -5.92 20.93
CA THR A 196 9.68 -6.64 22.16
C THR A 196 8.48 -7.35 22.78
N LEU A 197 7.32 -6.68 22.86
CA LEU A 197 6.09 -7.31 23.35
C LEU A 197 5.68 -8.50 22.46
N TYR A 198 5.73 -8.34 21.14
CA TYR A 198 5.40 -9.40 20.20
C TYR A 198 6.31 -10.62 20.37
N GLY A 199 7.63 -10.40 20.48
CA GLY A 199 8.60 -11.47 20.78
C GLY A 199 8.36 -12.14 22.14
N GLN A 200 7.96 -11.39 23.18
CA GLN A 200 7.58 -11.97 24.47
C GLN A 200 6.33 -12.86 24.38
N LEU A 201 5.36 -12.49 23.54
CA LEU A 201 4.17 -13.31 23.30
C LEU A 201 4.52 -14.60 22.58
N ILE A 202 5.36 -14.54 21.53
CA ILE A 202 5.89 -15.73 20.84
C ILE A 202 6.60 -16.64 21.84
N LYS A 203 7.56 -16.11 22.61
CA LYS A 203 8.32 -16.89 23.60
C LYS A 203 7.39 -17.55 24.62
N SER A 204 6.36 -16.83 25.08
CA SER A 204 5.38 -17.36 26.05
C SER A 204 4.53 -18.48 25.44
N GLU A 205 4.11 -18.34 24.19
CA GLU A 205 3.33 -19.36 23.47
C GLU A 205 4.18 -20.60 23.16
N VAL A 206 5.42 -20.43 22.69
CA VAL A 206 6.38 -21.52 22.50
C VAL A 206 6.59 -22.27 23.82
N THR A 207 6.86 -21.57 24.91
CA THR A 207 7.03 -22.19 26.24
C THR A 207 5.79 -22.98 26.66
N ARG A 208 4.59 -22.43 26.42
CA ARG A 208 3.32 -23.11 26.70
C ARG A 208 3.18 -24.39 25.89
N ILE A 209 3.48 -24.35 24.59
CA ILE A 209 3.36 -25.50 23.69
C ILE A 209 4.39 -26.57 24.04
N VAL A 210 5.64 -26.20 24.30
CA VAL A 210 6.70 -27.15 24.68
C VAL A 210 6.33 -27.95 25.94
N ARG A 211 5.65 -27.34 26.92
CA ARG A 211 5.12 -28.06 28.10
C ARG A 211 4.04 -29.10 27.77
N LEU A 212 3.41 -28.99 26.60
CA LEU A 212 2.43 -29.95 26.07
C LEU A 212 3.07 -30.92 25.08
N CYS A 213 4.40 -30.98 25.03
CA CYS A 213 5.15 -31.87 24.16
C CYS A 213 5.97 -32.86 24.99
N ARG A 214 6.18 -34.04 24.41
CA ARG A 214 7.25 -34.96 24.80
C ARG A 214 8.46 -34.63 23.92
N VAL A 215 9.63 -34.52 24.54
CA VAL A 215 10.89 -34.23 23.85
C VAL A 215 11.80 -35.44 23.99
N GLU A 216 12.37 -35.88 22.89
CA GLU A 216 13.31 -37.00 22.83
C GLU A 216 14.62 -36.51 22.20
N ASN A 217 15.74 -36.76 22.86
CA ASN A 217 17.07 -36.40 22.35
C ASN A 217 17.81 -37.68 21.92
N ASP A 218 18.29 -37.69 20.68
CA ASP A 218 19.24 -38.68 20.18
C ASP A 218 20.65 -38.07 20.28
N GLU A 219 21.34 -38.39 21.38
CA GLU A 219 22.68 -37.86 21.68
C GLU A 219 23.74 -38.32 20.67
N PHE A 220 23.54 -39.47 20.03
CA PHE A 220 24.50 -40.00 19.06
C PHE A 220 24.42 -39.25 17.72
N ARG A 221 23.21 -38.80 17.35
CA ARG A 221 22.98 -38.04 16.11
C ARG A 221 22.84 -36.54 16.34
N ASN A 222 22.87 -36.10 17.60
CA ASN A 222 22.60 -34.72 18.01
C ASN A 222 21.26 -34.21 17.43
N LEU A 223 20.22 -35.05 17.51
CA LEU A 223 18.87 -34.74 17.04
C LEU A 223 17.92 -34.57 18.21
N THR A 224 17.01 -33.62 18.09
CA THR A 224 15.88 -33.49 19.02
C THR A 224 14.58 -33.73 18.26
N PHE A 225 13.75 -34.62 18.80
CA PHE A 225 12.40 -34.89 18.32
C PHE A 225 11.36 -34.36 19.30
N VAL A 226 10.31 -33.75 18.77
CA VAL A 226 9.23 -33.15 19.56
C VAL A 226 7.89 -33.73 19.13
N TYR A 227 7.23 -34.39 20.06
CA TYR A 227 5.92 -35.02 19.87
C TYR A 227 4.88 -34.28 20.70
N SER A 228 3.62 -34.22 20.25
CA SER A 228 2.56 -33.76 21.16
C SER A 228 2.37 -34.79 22.27
N SER A 229 2.15 -34.36 23.52
CA SER A 229 1.79 -35.27 24.61
C SER A 229 0.44 -35.97 24.39
N ARG A 230 -0.37 -35.46 23.44
CA ARG A 230 -1.63 -36.09 22.99
C ARG A 230 -1.41 -37.30 22.09
N ASP A 231 -0.22 -37.46 21.53
CA ASP A 231 0.21 -38.66 20.80
C ASP A 231 0.53 -39.79 21.80
N ASP A 232 -0.55 -40.30 22.40
CA ASP A 232 -0.54 -41.36 23.40
C ASP A 232 -0.35 -42.72 22.74
N GLY A 233 0.80 -43.35 23.02
CA GLY A 233 1.22 -44.65 22.47
C GLY A 233 0.26 -45.81 22.71
N SER A 234 -0.69 -45.68 23.64
CA SER A 234 -1.68 -46.72 23.94
C SER A 234 -2.86 -46.78 22.96
N LYS A 235 -3.06 -45.74 22.14
CA LYS A 235 -4.19 -45.68 21.20
C LYS A 235 -3.96 -46.54 19.96
N ALA A 236 -5.00 -47.27 19.56
CA ALA A 236 -5.00 -48.11 18.36
C ALA A 236 -4.97 -47.32 17.03
N PHE A 237 -5.28 -46.02 17.05
CA PHE A 237 -5.13 -45.11 15.91
C PHE A 237 -4.53 -43.81 16.39
N ARG A 238 -3.45 -43.38 15.73
CA ARG A 238 -2.78 -42.11 15.97
C ARG A 238 -2.38 -41.51 14.64
N PHE A 239 -2.72 -40.25 14.44
CA PHE A 239 -2.30 -39.50 13.26
C PHE A 239 -1.93 -38.09 13.71
N TYR A 240 -0.64 -37.88 13.92
CA TYR A 240 -0.10 -36.61 14.42
C TYR A 240 1.19 -36.25 13.70
N PRO A 241 1.47 -34.95 13.53
CA PRO A 241 2.79 -34.52 13.16
C PRO A 241 3.75 -34.69 14.35
N TYR A 242 5.03 -34.82 14.05
CA TYR A 242 6.11 -34.62 15.01
C TYR A 242 7.23 -33.81 14.35
N LEU A 243 7.99 -33.10 15.17
CA LEU A 243 9.05 -32.22 14.71
C LEU A 243 10.41 -32.87 14.94
N GLY A 244 11.36 -32.61 14.05
CA GLY A 244 12.77 -32.90 14.24
C GLY A 244 13.58 -31.62 14.09
N LYS A 245 14.66 -31.50 14.84
CA LYS A 245 15.67 -30.46 14.61
C LYS A 245 17.08 -30.96 14.90
N ASP A 246 18.04 -30.32 14.27
CA ASP A 246 19.45 -30.39 14.61
C ASP A 246 19.96 -28.97 15.01
N SER A 247 21.27 -28.72 14.87
CA SER A 247 21.89 -27.42 15.14
C SER A 247 21.67 -26.37 14.04
N SER A 248 21.24 -26.79 12.85
CA SER A 248 21.22 -26.00 11.63
C SER A 248 19.84 -25.92 10.97
N SER A 249 18.97 -26.90 11.22
CA SER A 249 17.71 -27.04 10.52
C SER A 249 16.61 -27.66 11.40
N SER A 250 15.37 -27.44 10.98
CA SER A 250 14.17 -28.08 11.53
C SER A 250 13.34 -28.67 10.40
N TRP A 251 12.68 -29.78 10.68
CA TRP A 251 11.77 -30.46 9.77
C TRP A 251 10.61 -31.05 10.55
N TRP A 252 9.61 -31.55 9.83
CA TRP A 252 8.50 -32.27 10.44
C TRP A 252 8.13 -33.50 9.60
N PHE A 253 7.40 -34.40 10.23
CA PHE A 253 6.82 -35.57 9.59
C PHE A 253 5.37 -35.72 10.03
N LEU A 254 4.55 -36.39 9.22
CA LEU A 254 3.27 -36.95 9.69
C LEU A 254 3.49 -38.42 10.03
N SER A 255 3.06 -38.84 11.20
CA SER A 255 3.09 -40.24 11.61
C SER A 255 1.67 -40.78 11.68
N LEU A 256 1.38 -41.80 10.88
CA LEU A 256 0.22 -42.66 11.06
C LEU A 256 0.68 -43.88 11.86
N THR A 257 0.07 -44.12 13.01
CA THR A 257 0.25 -45.36 13.78
C THR A 257 -1.07 -46.08 13.93
N LEU A 258 -1.04 -47.40 13.73
CA LEU A 258 -2.16 -48.30 13.84
C LEU A 258 -1.81 -49.53 14.67
N TYR A 259 -2.79 -50.04 15.41
CA TYR A 259 -2.76 -51.37 16.02
C TYR A 259 -4.09 -52.09 15.77
N ARG A 260 -4.01 -53.35 15.33
CA ARG A 260 -5.17 -54.23 15.11
C ARG A 260 -4.80 -55.68 15.40
N GLU A 261 -5.80 -56.51 15.68
CA GLU A 261 -5.64 -57.95 15.85
C GLU A 261 -5.42 -58.70 14.53
N ASP A 262 -5.71 -58.06 13.40
CA ASP A 262 -5.56 -58.60 12.04
C ASP A 262 -4.48 -57.86 11.26
N TRP A 263 -4.10 -58.39 10.10
CA TRP A 263 -3.07 -57.82 9.23
C TRP A 263 -3.39 -56.38 8.82
N LEU A 264 -2.40 -55.52 9.04
CA LEU A 264 -2.41 -54.13 8.60
C LEU A 264 -1.48 -53.96 7.40
N PHE A 265 -1.98 -53.25 6.38
CA PHE A 265 -1.22 -52.89 5.18
C PHE A 265 -1.54 -51.44 4.81
N ALA A 266 -1.42 -50.51 5.76
CA ALA A 266 -1.73 -49.11 5.55
C ALA A 266 -0.68 -48.44 4.65
N LYS A 267 -1.13 -47.69 3.64
CA LYS A 267 -0.23 -47.09 2.64
C LYS A 267 -0.39 -45.59 2.50
N GLN A 268 -1.59 -45.07 2.74
CA GLN A 268 -1.93 -43.69 2.45
C GLN A 268 -2.95 -43.16 3.46
N VAL A 269 -2.86 -41.86 3.75
CA VAL A 269 -3.89 -41.12 4.47
C VAL A 269 -4.55 -40.13 3.54
N MET A 270 -5.88 -40.13 3.50
CA MET A 270 -6.70 -39.11 2.87
C MET A 270 -7.46 -38.34 3.94
N VAL A 271 -7.51 -37.02 3.83
CA VAL A 271 -8.21 -36.15 4.77
C VAL A 271 -9.22 -35.33 4.01
N LYS A 272 -10.50 -35.44 4.36
CA LYS A 272 -11.58 -34.65 3.78
C LYS A 272 -12.00 -33.56 4.76
N ILE A 273 -11.95 -32.31 4.34
CA ILE A 273 -12.42 -31.13 5.08
C ILE A 273 -13.45 -30.42 4.22
N GLY A 274 -14.73 -30.53 4.57
CA GLY A 274 -15.82 -30.09 3.70
C GLY A 274 -15.79 -30.84 2.37
N ASP A 275 -15.65 -30.10 1.26
CA ASP A 275 -15.59 -30.68 -0.10
C ASP A 275 -14.16 -30.93 -0.61
N THR A 276 -13.15 -30.42 0.10
CA THR A 276 -11.75 -30.57 -0.29
C THR A 276 -11.16 -31.85 0.29
N THR A 277 -10.41 -32.59 -0.52
CA THR A 277 -9.70 -33.79 -0.11
C THR A 277 -8.19 -33.60 -0.29
N TYR A 278 -7.45 -33.88 0.77
CA TYR A 278 -5.99 -33.90 0.81
C TYR A 278 -5.53 -35.35 0.89
N SER A 279 -4.35 -35.66 0.35
CA SER A 279 -3.83 -37.03 0.38
C SER A 279 -2.33 -37.00 0.54
N THR A 280 -1.80 -37.94 1.33
CA THR A 280 -0.37 -38.24 1.33
C THR A 280 -0.01 -39.05 0.08
N VAL A 281 1.29 -39.18 -0.19
CA VAL A 281 1.78 -40.18 -1.13
C VAL A 281 1.45 -41.61 -0.64
N VAL A 282 1.43 -42.56 -1.56
CA VAL A 282 1.36 -43.99 -1.24
C VAL A 282 2.75 -44.45 -0.79
N LYS A 283 2.85 -45.01 0.41
CA LYS A 283 4.04 -45.71 0.91
C LYS A 283 3.78 -47.21 0.83
N GLU A 284 4.61 -47.91 0.07
CA GLU A 284 4.50 -49.37 -0.04
C GLU A 284 4.91 -50.05 1.26
N SER A 285 4.24 -51.17 1.56
CA SER A 285 4.59 -52.03 2.69
C SER A 285 6.07 -52.43 2.57
N PHE A 286 6.79 -52.40 3.69
CA PHE A 286 8.24 -52.66 3.80
C PHE A 286 9.18 -51.59 3.22
N SER A 287 8.68 -50.40 2.86
CA SER A 287 9.57 -49.25 2.60
C SER A 287 10.22 -48.74 3.90
N ASP A 288 11.33 -48.01 3.82
CA ASP A 288 12.03 -47.45 4.99
C ASP A 288 11.15 -46.54 5.87
N ASP A 289 10.07 -46.01 5.28
CA ASP A 289 9.10 -45.14 5.93
C ASP A 289 7.93 -45.94 6.57
N VAL A 290 7.89 -47.26 6.43
CA VAL A 290 6.87 -48.16 6.98
C VAL A 290 7.52 -49.16 7.94
N LYS A 291 7.16 -49.06 9.22
CA LYS A 291 7.59 -50.01 10.26
C LYS A 291 6.42 -50.88 10.67
N THR A 292 6.60 -52.19 10.59
CA THR A 292 5.62 -53.19 11.03
C THR A 292 6.22 -54.03 12.13
N ASP A 293 5.48 -54.21 13.22
CA ASP A 293 5.83 -55.11 14.32
C ASP A 293 4.66 -56.06 14.59
N VAL A 294 4.96 -57.34 14.83
CA VAL A 294 3.97 -58.38 15.13
C VAL A 294 4.05 -58.69 16.61
N LEU A 295 3.05 -58.22 17.34
CA LEU A 295 2.93 -58.41 18.78
C LEU A 295 2.01 -59.59 19.08
N TYR A 296 2.12 -60.17 20.28
CA TYR A 296 1.15 -61.19 20.71
C TYR A 296 -0.26 -60.59 20.72
N GLY A 297 -1.12 -61.06 19.81
CA GLY A 297 -2.49 -60.58 19.65
C GLY A 297 -2.70 -59.44 18.65
N GLY A 298 -1.70 -59.05 17.84
CA GLY A 298 -1.96 -58.11 16.76
C GLY A 298 -0.75 -57.58 16.00
N VAL A 299 -1.01 -56.77 14.99
CA VAL A 299 -0.02 -56.06 14.18
C VAL A 299 -0.03 -54.59 14.57
N TYR A 300 1.17 -54.04 14.80
CA TYR A 300 1.42 -52.63 14.95
C TYR A 300 2.08 -52.11 13.67
N GLU A 301 1.54 -51.06 13.06
CA GLU A 301 2.10 -50.45 11.85
C GLU A 301 2.26 -48.95 12.04
N CYS A 302 3.43 -48.43 11.67
CA CYS A 302 3.75 -47.01 11.68
C CYS A 302 4.21 -46.57 10.29
N VAL A 303 3.52 -45.61 9.70
CA VAL A 303 3.83 -45.02 8.38
C VAL A 303 4.22 -43.56 8.57
N THR A 304 5.42 -43.22 8.14
CA THR A 304 5.97 -41.86 8.22
C THR A 304 5.88 -41.18 6.85
N PHE A 305 5.25 -40.00 6.81
CA PHE A 305 5.23 -39.14 5.63
C PHE A 305 6.12 -37.92 5.89
N ARG A 306 7.10 -37.71 5.01
CA ARG A 306 8.08 -36.64 5.15
C ARG A 306 7.48 -35.31 4.72
N GLN A 307 8.01 -34.20 5.26
CA GLN A 307 7.66 -32.86 4.80
C GLN A 307 7.81 -32.70 3.27
N SER A 308 8.86 -33.29 2.69
CA SER A 308 9.13 -33.24 1.24
C SER A 308 8.21 -34.11 0.38
N ASP A 309 7.41 -35.00 0.99
CA ASP A 309 6.50 -35.86 0.24
C ASP A 309 5.34 -35.04 -0.34
N ALA A 310 4.96 -35.34 -1.58
CA ALA A 310 3.87 -34.64 -2.26
C ALA A 310 2.56 -34.70 -1.44
N GLY A 311 1.94 -33.54 -1.25
CA GLY A 311 0.67 -33.40 -0.53
C GLY A 311 0.77 -33.37 1.00
N SER A 312 1.88 -33.79 1.60
CA SER A 312 2.04 -33.80 3.06
C SER A 312 1.95 -32.40 3.66
N GLU A 313 2.62 -31.40 3.08
CA GLU A 313 2.61 -30.03 3.59
C GLU A 313 1.22 -29.41 3.52
N ALA A 314 0.56 -29.54 2.36
CA ALA A 314 -0.80 -29.04 2.17
C ALA A 314 -1.77 -29.68 3.18
N LEU A 315 -1.63 -30.98 3.44
CA LEU A 315 -2.43 -31.70 4.44
C LEU A 315 -2.14 -31.19 5.86
N PHE A 316 -0.87 -31.03 6.24
CA PHE A 316 -0.49 -30.51 7.56
C PHE A 316 -1.10 -29.13 7.80
N GLN A 317 -0.90 -28.21 6.86
CA GLN A 317 -1.45 -26.87 6.95
C GLN A 317 -2.99 -26.89 6.97
N ALA A 318 -3.63 -27.76 6.19
CA ALA A 318 -5.10 -27.85 6.15
C ALA A 318 -5.70 -28.29 7.49
N ILE A 319 -5.14 -29.31 8.15
CA ILE A 319 -5.61 -29.72 9.48
C ILE A 319 -5.30 -28.64 10.52
N ALA A 320 -4.09 -28.08 10.51
CA ALA A 320 -3.69 -27.06 11.49
C ALA A 320 -4.54 -25.77 11.35
N ASN A 321 -4.94 -25.39 10.14
CA ASN A 321 -5.75 -24.19 9.90
C ASN A 321 -7.26 -24.45 9.89
N TYR A 322 -7.69 -25.69 10.12
CA TYR A 322 -9.11 -26.05 10.12
C TYR A 322 -9.91 -25.23 11.15
N SER A 323 -10.98 -24.57 10.73
CA SER A 323 -11.78 -23.64 11.55
C SER A 323 -12.73 -24.30 12.55
N GLY A 324 -13.03 -25.60 12.38
CA GLY A 324 -14.06 -26.30 13.16
C GLY A 324 -15.46 -26.26 12.54
N THR A 325 -15.68 -25.60 11.39
CA THR A 325 -17.02 -25.35 10.84
C THR A 325 -17.50 -26.38 9.81
N ALA A 326 -16.62 -27.22 9.28
CA ALA A 326 -16.92 -28.17 8.21
C ALA A 326 -16.52 -29.60 8.61
N PRO A 327 -17.21 -30.67 8.20
CA PRO A 327 -16.83 -32.04 8.59
C PRO A 327 -15.37 -32.36 8.26
N LEU A 328 -14.61 -32.86 9.25
CA LEU A 328 -13.24 -33.34 9.10
C LEU A 328 -13.22 -34.85 9.29
N LYS A 329 -12.84 -35.58 8.24
CA LYS A 329 -12.71 -37.05 8.24
C LYS A 329 -11.33 -37.45 7.76
N VAL A 330 -10.77 -38.49 8.37
CA VAL A 330 -9.50 -39.11 7.99
C VAL A 330 -9.80 -40.52 7.52
N ARG A 331 -9.38 -40.86 6.31
CA ARG A 331 -9.43 -42.22 5.79
C ARG A 331 -8.02 -42.75 5.64
N VAL A 332 -7.77 -43.91 6.23
CA VAL A 332 -6.57 -44.70 5.95
C VAL A 332 -6.91 -45.64 4.81
N ASN A 333 -6.09 -45.65 3.77
CA ASN A 333 -6.17 -46.61 2.67
C ASN A 333 -4.95 -47.54 2.70
N GLY A 334 -5.21 -48.82 2.51
CA GLY A 334 -4.23 -49.88 2.42
C GLY A 334 -4.56 -50.84 1.29
N GLY A 335 -3.68 -51.82 1.04
CA GLY A 335 -3.88 -52.81 -0.02
C GLY A 335 -5.11 -53.70 0.20
N GLN A 336 -5.40 -54.04 1.46
CA GLN A 336 -6.53 -54.87 1.89
C GLN A 336 -7.27 -54.27 3.10
N TYR A 337 -6.97 -53.02 3.45
CA TYR A 337 -7.48 -52.35 4.63
C TYR A 337 -7.99 -50.96 4.26
N TYR A 338 -9.17 -50.59 4.75
CA TYR A 338 -9.55 -49.19 4.84
C TYR A 338 -10.28 -48.93 6.15
N ALA A 339 -10.06 -47.76 6.73
CA ALA A 339 -10.78 -47.34 7.92
C ALA A 339 -10.95 -45.82 7.92
N GLU A 340 -12.09 -45.37 8.45
CA GLU A 340 -12.38 -43.96 8.65
C GLU A 340 -12.28 -43.60 10.13
N TYR A 341 -11.73 -42.42 10.38
CA TYR A 341 -11.52 -41.84 11.68
C TYR A 341 -11.92 -40.37 11.64
N SER A 342 -12.16 -39.80 12.81
CA SER A 342 -12.42 -38.37 12.97
C SER A 342 -11.37 -37.81 13.93
N LEU A 343 -10.84 -36.63 13.60
CA LEU A 343 -10.03 -35.86 14.56
C LEU A 343 -10.95 -34.96 15.37
N ASN A 344 -10.81 -35.00 16.69
CA ASN A 344 -11.54 -34.10 17.57
C ASN A 344 -10.82 -32.74 17.68
N SER A 345 -11.41 -31.79 18.42
CA SER A 345 -10.84 -30.45 18.59
C SER A 345 -9.48 -30.44 19.30
N SER A 346 -9.23 -31.37 20.23
CA SER A 346 -7.94 -31.53 20.92
C SER A 346 -6.86 -32.05 19.96
N ASP A 347 -7.23 -32.96 19.06
CA ASP A 347 -6.33 -33.47 18.02
C ASP A 347 -5.93 -32.31 17.10
N VAL A 348 -6.90 -31.60 16.54
CA VAL A 348 -6.65 -30.43 15.70
C VAL A 348 -5.79 -29.39 16.42
N GLN A 349 -6.03 -29.16 17.72
CA GLN A 349 -5.21 -28.26 18.51
C GLN A 349 -3.75 -28.70 18.61
N ALA A 350 -3.47 -30.02 18.70
CA ALA A 350 -2.11 -30.54 18.65
C ALA A 350 -1.40 -30.19 17.33
N TRP A 351 -2.11 -30.31 16.21
CA TRP A 351 -1.60 -29.93 14.88
C TRP A 351 -1.31 -28.43 14.81
N ARG A 352 -2.20 -27.59 15.36
CA ARG A 352 -1.97 -26.13 15.43
C ARG A 352 -0.80 -25.76 16.34
N ASP A 353 -0.65 -26.46 17.46
CA ASP A 353 0.43 -26.27 18.43
C ASP A 353 1.78 -26.59 17.78
N LEU A 354 1.89 -27.74 17.10
CA LEU A 354 3.14 -28.15 16.45
C LEU A 354 3.48 -27.34 15.20
N LEU A 355 2.49 -26.89 14.41
CA LEU A 355 2.76 -25.98 13.28
C LEU A 355 3.33 -24.64 13.77
N PHE A 356 2.76 -24.08 14.85
CA PHE A 356 3.27 -22.85 15.44
C PHE A 356 4.69 -23.04 15.99
N LEU A 357 4.91 -24.13 16.73
CA LEU A 357 6.23 -24.44 17.27
C LEU A 357 7.27 -24.63 16.17
N TYR A 358 6.93 -25.29 15.06
CA TYR A 358 7.83 -25.48 13.92
C TYR A 358 8.41 -24.16 13.39
N GLY A 359 7.56 -23.12 13.28
CA GLY A 359 7.98 -21.79 12.83
C GLY A 359 8.97 -21.07 13.77
N HIS A 360 9.12 -21.54 15.00
CA HIS A 360 9.99 -20.95 16.03
C HIS A 360 10.98 -21.97 16.63
N LEU A 361 11.07 -23.18 16.06
CA LEU A 361 11.76 -24.30 16.70
C LEU A 361 13.28 -24.08 16.81
N ASN A 362 13.87 -23.42 15.82
CA ASN A 362 15.31 -23.14 15.79
C ASN A 362 15.72 -22.00 16.73
N GLU A 363 14.77 -21.17 17.17
CA GLU A 363 14.99 -20.09 18.13
C GLU A 363 14.89 -20.60 19.58
N TYR A 364 14.42 -21.84 19.78
CA TYR A 364 14.19 -22.43 21.09
C TYR A 364 15.22 -23.51 21.42
N THR A 365 15.89 -23.34 22.56
CA THR A 365 16.78 -24.35 23.14
C THR A 365 16.02 -25.12 24.22
N PHE A 366 15.89 -26.43 24.04
CA PHE A 366 15.36 -27.31 25.08
C PHE A 366 16.36 -27.38 26.23
N SER A 367 15.89 -27.11 27.45
CA SER A 367 16.67 -27.34 28.66
C SER A 367 16.55 -28.83 29.00
N ASN A 368 17.69 -29.51 29.18
CA ASN A 368 17.74 -30.90 29.61
C ASN A 368 17.22 -31.08 31.04
#